data_AF-A0A8R2NP66-F1
#
_entry.id   AF-A0A8R2NP66-F1
#
_cell.length_a   1.000
_cell.length_b   1.000
_cell.length_c   1.000
_cell.angle_alpha   90.00
_cell.angle_beta   90.00
_cell.angle_gamma   90.00
#
_symmetry.space_group_name_H-M   'P 1'
#
loop_
_entity.id
_entity.type
_entity.pdbx_description
1 polymer ?
#
loop_
_entity_poly.entity_id
_entity_poly.type
_entity_poly.pdbx_seq_one_letter_code
_entity_poly.pdbx_strand_id
1 'polypeptide(L)'
;MNETYGILLNLFLFIGCFLTCSASNTPKVRVNSGEIAGGFEYTYNSQQIYSFLGIPYASPPVQYYRFKEPQPVKPWLGVWNATIPGSACLGPDYESNHEIAGQEDCLYLNVHTPKDLLPPVIVFCLEITE
;
A
#
# COMPACT_ATOMS: atom_id res chain seq x y z
N MET A 1 20.87 35.89 -38.30
CA MET A 1 21.55 34.81 -37.54
C MET A 1 21.39 34.94 -36.03
N ASN A 2 21.17 36.13 -35.44
CA ASN A 2 21.05 36.30 -33.98
C ASN A 2 19.65 36.01 -33.40
N GLU A 3 18.58 36.23 -34.18
CA GLU A 3 17.18 35.98 -33.76
C GLU A 3 16.89 34.49 -33.50
N THR A 4 17.51 33.61 -34.29
CA THR A 4 17.34 32.15 -34.18
C THR A 4 18.01 31.56 -32.94
N TYR A 5 19.13 32.14 -32.48
CA TYR A 5 19.78 31.72 -31.23
C TYR A 5 18.96 32.14 -30.01
N GLY A 6 18.28 33.29 -30.06
CA GLY A 6 17.39 33.76 -28.98
C GLY A 6 16.19 32.84 -28.75
N ILE A 7 15.59 32.34 -29.83
CA ILE A 7 14.46 31.39 -29.76
C ILE A 7 14.94 30.01 -29.25
N LEU A 8 16.11 29.55 -29.70
CA LEU A 8 16.70 28.28 -29.24
C LEU A 8 17.13 28.33 -27.77
N LEU A 9 17.66 29.46 -27.28
CA LEU A 9 18.03 29.65 -25.87
C LEU A 9 16.80 29.65 -24.95
N ASN A 10 15.70 30.27 -25.37
CA ASN A 10 14.43 30.28 -24.64
C ASN A 10 13.74 28.91 -24.64
N LEU A 11 13.88 28.12 -25.72
CA LEU A 11 13.34 26.76 -25.81
C LEU A 11 14.08 25.81 -24.85
N PHE A 12 15.40 25.97 -24.70
CA PHE A 12 16.23 25.19 -23.76
C PHE A 12 15.89 25.52 -22.28
N LEU A 13 15.57 26.78 -21.98
CA LEU A 13 15.13 27.23 -20.66
C LEU A 13 13.73 26.72 -20.27
N PHE A 14 12.83 26.52 -21.23
CA PHE A 14 11.49 25.96 -20.97
C PHE A 14 11.51 24.43 -20.75
N ILE A 15 12.43 23.71 -21.42
CA ILE A 15 12.53 22.24 -21.33
C ILE A 15 13.25 21.79 -20.03
N GLY A 16 14.10 22.65 -19.45
CA GLY A 16 14.85 22.34 -18.23
C GLY A 16 14.04 22.26 -16.92
N CYS A 17 12.77 22.69 -16.92
CA CYS A 17 11.95 22.80 -15.69
C CYS A 17 10.97 21.64 -15.46
N PHE A 18 11.05 20.53 -16.22
CA PHE A 18 10.15 19.37 -16.05
C PHE A 18 10.80 18.15 -15.37
N LEU A 19 12.04 18.27 -14.88
CA LEU A 19 12.78 17.18 -14.21
C LEU A 19 12.99 17.45 -12.71
N THR A 20 12.03 18.05 -12.03
CA THR A 20 12.01 18.03 -10.57
C THR A 20 11.53 16.66 -10.09
N CYS A 21 12.47 15.73 -9.88
CA CYS A 21 12.20 14.49 -9.16
C CYS A 21 11.95 14.83 -7.69
N SER A 22 10.69 14.97 -7.31
CA SER A 22 10.32 15.11 -5.89
C SER A 22 10.62 13.79 -5.19
N ALA A 23 11.63 13.77 -4.31
CA ALA A 23 11.86 12.65 -3.41
C ALA A 23 10.65 12.53 -2.46
N SER A 24 9.81 11.52 -2.68
CA SER A 24 8.69 11.20 -1.82
C SER A 24 9.22 10.66 -0.48
N ASN A 25 8.97 11.39 0.61
CA ASN A 25 9.33 11.01 1.98
C ASN A 25 8.37 9.95 2.56
N THR A 26 8.05 8.91 1.79
CA THR A 26 7.23 7.80 2.27
C THR A 26 8.09 6.78 3.03
N PRO A 27 7.60 6.21 4.14
CA PRO A 27 8.32 5.14 4.83
C PRO A 27 8.42 3.91 3.93
N LYS A 28 9.65 3.43 3.72
CA LYS A 28 9.93 2.23 2.94
C LYS A 28 10.55 1.16 3.81
N VAL A 29 10.09 -0.07 3.66
CA VAL A 29 10.55 -1.22 4.43
C VAL A 29 10.77 -2.40 3.49
N ARG A 30 11.84 -3.15 3.72
CA ARG A 30 12.11 -4.40 2.99
C ARG A 30 11.57 -5.57 3.78
N VAL A 31 10.74 -6.39 3.15
CA VAL A 31 10.24 -7.67 3.65
C VAL A 31 10.76 -8.82 2.77
N ASN A 32 10.51 -10.07 3.16
CA ASN A 32 11.01 -11.25 2.44
C ASN A 32 10.52 -11.31 0.98
N SER A 33 9.31 -10.81 0.73
CA SER A 33 8.65 -10.85 -0.58
C SER A 33 8.96 -9.64 -1.47
N GLY A 34 9.63 -8.60 -0.95
CA GLY A 34 9.94 -7.39 -1.72
C GLY A 34 10.03 -6.14 -0.85
N GLU A 35 10.05 -4.98 -1.50
CA GLU A 35 10.01 -3.68 -0.81
C GLU A 35 8.56 -3.18 -0.76
N ILE A 36 8.17 -2.56 0.37
CA ILE A 36 6.87 -1.93 0.57
C ILE A 36 7.07 -0.44 0.87
N ALA A 37 6.17 0.41 0.38
CA ALA A 37 6.07 1.82 0.74
C ALA A 37 4.75 2.09 1.45
N GLY A 38 4.82 2.52 2.70
CA GLY A 38 3.66 2.91 3.50
C GLY A 38 3.42 4.42 3.49
N GLY A 39 2.60 4.85 4.44
CA GLY A 39 2.27 6.25 4.69
C GLY A 39 2.32 6.60 6.17
N PHE A 40 1.71 7.74 6.48
CA PHE A 40 1.55 8.21 7.85
C PHE A 40 0.07 8.38 8.17
N GLU A 41 -0.32 8.02 9.38
CA GLU A 41 -1.64 8.29 9.93
C GLU A 41 -1.51 9.01 11.28
N TYR A 42 -2.62 9.55 11.77
CA TYR A 42 -2.68 10.22 13.07
C TYR A 42 -3.63 9.47 13.99
N THR A 43 -3.19 9.18 15.21
CA THR A 43 -4.07 8.62 16.24
C THR A 43 -5.08 9.67 16.72
N TYR A 44 -6.05 9.24 17.54
CA TYR A 44 -7.03 10.13 18.19
C TYR A 44 -6.38 11.26 19.01
N ASN A 45 -5.16 11.06 19.51
CA ASN A 45 -4.36 12.05 20.24
C ASN A 45 -3.45 12.89 19.33
N SER A 46 -3.69 12.89 18.00
CA SER A 46 -2.86 13.59 17.01
C SER A 46 -1.39 13.15 16.97
N GLN A 47 -1.08 11.94 17.45
CA GLN A 47 0.27 11.38 17.33
C GLN A 47 0.42 10.75 15.95
N GLN A 48 1.46 11.14 15.22
CA GLN A 48 1.79 10.56 13.93
C GLN A 48 2.36 9.14 14.10
N ILE A 49 1.86 8.20 13.32
CA ILE A 49 2.29 6.80 13.27
C ILE A 49 2.64 6.41 11.83
N TYR A 50 3.47 5.38 11.68
CA TYR A 50 3.65 4.72 10.40
C TYR A 50 2.48 3.78 10.13
N SER A 51 1.97 3.80 8.89
CA SER A 51 0.87 2.96 8.44
C SER A 51 1.27 2.24 7.16
N PHE A 52 1.11 0.91 7.14
CA PHE A 52 1.29 0.07 5.97
C PHE A 52 0.02 -0.76 5.77
N LEU A 53 -0.69 -0.51 4.69
CA LEU A 53 -2.00 -1.07 4.41
C LEU A 53 -1.94 -2.04 3.23
N GLY A 54 -2.83 -3.03 3.20
CA GLY A 54 -3.00 -3.89 2.03
C GLY A 54 -1.75 -4.71 1.68
N ILE A 55 -0.99 -5.16 2.68
CA ILE A 55 0.20 -5.99 2.45
C ILE A 55 -0.25 -7.43 2.20
N PRO A 56 0.06 -8.04 1.04
CA PRO A 56 -0.32 -9.42 0.77
C PRO A 56 0.53 -10.36 1.61
N TYR A 57 -0.11 -11.23 2.38
CA TYR A 57 0.60 -12.25 3.18
C TYR A 57 0.51 -13.66 2.56
N ALA A 58 -0.40 -13.87 1.62
CA ALA A 58 -0.57 -15.11 0.87
C ALA A 58 -0.99 -14.83 -0.58
N SER A 59 -0.87 -15.83 -1.44
CA SER A 59 -1.41 -15.78 -2.81
C SER A 59 -2.94 -15.83 -2.78
N PRO A 60 -3.64 -15.16 -3.73
CA PRO A 60 -5.10 -15.13 -3.75
C PRO A 60 -5.73 -16.55 -3.79
N PRO A 61 -6.70 -16.87 -2.92
CA PRO A 61 -7.30 -18.20 -2.81
C PRO A 61 -8.43 -18.41 -3.83
N VAL A 62 -8.19 -18.02 -5.09
CA VAL A 62 -9.19 -18.03 -6.16
C VAL A 62 -9.11 -19.32 -6.99
N GLN A 63 -10.22 -19.64 -7.67
CA GLN A 63 -10.32 -20.77 -8.62
C GLN A 63 -9.85 -22.10 -8.00
N TYR A 64 -8.78 -22.71 -8.53
CA TYR A 64 -8.24 -23.98 -8.08
C TYR A 64 -7.74 -23.96 -6.63
N TYR A 65 -7.42 -22.77 -6.10
CA TYR A 65 -6.95 -22.58 -4.72
C TYR A 65 -8.09 -22.30 -3.73
N ARG A 66 -9.34 -22.21 -4.20
CA ARG A 66 -10.49 -22.03 -3.32
C ARG A 66 -10.61 -23.20 -2.36
N PHE A 67 -10.84 -22.89 -1.07
CA PHE A 67 -10.95 -23.86 0.02
C PHE A 67 -9.70 -24.73 0.26
N LYS A 68 -8.54 -24.29 -0.24
CA LYS A 68 -7.24 -24.91 0.05
C LYS A 68 -6.46 -24.05 1.02
N GLU A 69 -5.41 -24.66 1.58
CA GLU A 69 -4.46 -23.94 2.40
C GLU A 69 -3.84 -22.75 1.63
N PRO A 70 -3.74 -21.55 2.25
CA PRO A 70 -3.13 -20.39 1.64
C PRO A 70 -1.71 -20.69 1.15
N GLN A 71 -1.43 -20.36 -0.10
CA GLN A 71 -0.10 -20.53 -0.67
C GLN A 71 0.76 -19.29 -0.37
N PRO A 72 2.08 -19.42 -0.20
CA PRO A 72 2.97 -18.28 0.00
C PRO A 72 2.80 -17.22 -1.09
N VAL A 73 2.94 -15.95 -0.72
CA VAL A 73 2.93 -14.86 -1.70
C VAL A 73 4.17 -14.96 -2.60
N LYS A 74 3.98 -14.73 -3.90
CA LYS A 74 5.11 -14.64 -4.83
C LYS A 74 5.86 -13.32 -4.60
N PRO A 75 7.20 -13.31 -4.57
CA PRO A 75 7.94 -12.07 -4.50
C PRO A 75 7.59 -11.15 -5.68
N TRP A 76 7.49 -9.86 -5.41
CA TRP A 76 7.24 -8.84 -6.43
C TRP A 76 8.50 -8.07 -6.79
N LEU A 77 8.52 -7.50 -7.99
CA LEU A 77 9.56 -6.57 -8.42
C LEU A 77 9.13 -5.14 -8.13
N GLY A 78 10.10 -4.31 -7.74
CA GLY A 78 9.84 -2.92 -7.38
C GLY A 78 9.28 -2.76 -5.96
N VAL A 79 8.53 -1.67 -5.76
CA VAL A 79 7.99 -1.28 -4.46
C VAL A 79 6.48 -1.45 -4.46
N TRP A 80 5.97 -2.29 -3.56
CA TRP A 80 4.53 -2.45 -3.35
C TRP A 80 3.95 -1.24 -2.64
N ASN A 81 2.85 -0.70 -3.16
CA ASN A 81 2.18 0.44 -2.56
C ASN A 81 1.31 -0.01 -1.39
N ALA A 82 1.82 0.11 -0.17
CA ALA A 82 1.13 -0.20 1.07
C ALA A 82 0.47 1.05 1.70
N THR A 83 -0.11 1.93 0.89
CA THR A 83 -0.89 3.10 1.37
C THR A 83 -2.39 2.93 1.19
N ILE A 84 -2.82 1.83 0.58
CA ILE A 84 -4.21 1.56 0.24
C ILE A 84 -4.64 0.26 0.94
N PRO A 85 -5.78 0.24 1.64
CA PRO A 85 -6.31 -0.99 2.19
C PRO A 85 -6.50 -2.07 1.12
N GLY A 86 -6.22 -3.33 1.50
CA GLY A 86 -6.61 -4.47 0.69
C GLY A 86 -8.14 -4.62 0.64
N SER A 87 -8.63 -5.42 -0.30
CA SER A 87 -10.02 -5.81 -0.39
C SER A 87 -10.48 -6.62 0.83
N ALA A 88 -11.70 -6.35 1.30
CA ALA A 88 -12.35 -7.17 2.30
C ALA A 88 -12.73 -8.54 1.72
N CYS A 89 -12.72 -9.57 2.56
CA CYS A 89 -13.16 -10.90 2.17
C CYS A 89 -14.66 -10.93 1.90
N LEU A 90 -15.07 -11.83 1.01
CA LEU A 90 -16.48 -12.11 0.73
C LEU A 90 -17.24 -12.47 2.01
N GLY A 91 -18.28 -11.69 2.32
CA GLY A 91 -19.11 -11.88 3.50
C GLY A 91 -20.31 -10.92 3.53
N PRO A 92 -21.19 -11.07 4.53
CA PRO A 92 -22.27 -10.11 4.74
C PRO A 92 -21.70 -8.76 5.15
N ASP A 93 -22.10 -7.72 4.44
CA ASP A 93 -21.82 -6.33 4.82
C ASP A 93 -22.91 -5.83 5.77
N TYR A 94 -22.53 -5.67 7.03
CA TYR A 94 -23.43 -5.24 8.10
C TYR A 94 -23.88 -3.78 7.97
N GLU A 95 -23.18 -2.96 7.16
CA GLU A 95 -23.58 -1.58 6.89
C GLU A 95 -24.62 -1.50 5.76
N SER A 96 -24.62 -2.49 4.85
CA SER A 96 -25.50 -2.54 3.67
C SER A 96 -26.67 -3.52 3.83
N ASN A 97 -27.28 -3.59 5.03
CA ASN A 97 -28.40 -4.50 5.31
C ASN A 97 -28.07 -5.99 5.03
N HIS A 98 -26.84 -6.42 5.30
CA HIS A 98 -26.36 -7.80 5.14
C HIS A 98 -26.30 -8.29 3.68
N GLU A 99 -26.17 -7.39 2.71
CA GLU A 99 -25.84 -7.80 1.33
C GLU A 99 -24.44 -8.42 1.28
N ILE A 100 -24.26 -9.39 0.38
CA ILE A 100 -22.94 -10.03 0.21
C ILE A 100 -22.03 -9.09 -0.59
N ALA A 101 -20.92 -8.69 0.03
CA ALA A 101 -19.91 -7.81 -0.57
C ALA A 101 -18.51 -8.38 -0.36
N GLY A 102 -17.50 -7.76 -0.97
CA GLY A 102 -16.09 -8.16 -0.87
C GLY A 102 -15.56 -8.96 -2.06
N GLN A 103 -14.35 -9.50 -1.91
CA GLN A 103 -13.63 -10.25 -2.95
C GLN A 103 -13.01 -11.53 -2.39
N GLU A 104 -12.78 -12.54 -3.24
CA GLU A 104 -12.03 -13.75 -2.83
C GLU A 104 -10.53 -13.47 -2.70
N ASP A 105 -10.00 -12.57 -3.52
CA ASP A 105 -8.67 -12.01 -3.32
C ASP A 105 -8.73 -10.98 -2.19
N CYS A 106 -8.51 -11.42 -0.96
CA CYS A 106 -8.64 -10.60 0.26
C CYS A 106 -7.57 -10.90 1.32
N LEU A 107 -6.55 -11.69 0.99
CA LEU A 107 -5.51 -12.13 1.94
C LEU A 107 -4.43 -11.06 2.15
N TYR A 108 -4.87 -9.95 2.73
CA TYR A 108 -4.06 -8.78 3.04
C TYR A 108 -4.04 -8.51 4.54
N LEU A 109 -2.99 -7.86 5.02
CA LEU A 109 -2.89 -7.35 6.39
C LEU A 109 -2.47 -5.89 6.40
N ASN A 110 -2.75 -5.24 7.53
CA ASN A 110 -2.37 -3.86 7.81
C ASN A 110 -1.43 -3.84 9.02
N VAL A 111 -0.42 -2.97 9.00
CA VAL A 111 0.57 -2.79 10.08
C VAL A 111 0.64 -1.32 10.45
N HIS A 112 0.42 -1.04 11.73
CA HIS A 112 0.54 0.29 12.30
C HIS A 112 1.60 0.28 13.41
N THR A 113 2.52 1.24 13.39
CA THR A 113 3.59 1.32 14.42
C THR A 113 3.93 2.76 14.77
N PRO A 114 4.19 3.09 16.05
CA PRO A 114 4.76 4.37 16.43
C PRO A 114 6.13 4.57 15.80
N LYS A 115 6.54 5.84 15.67
CA LYS A 115 7.78 6.22 15.00
C LYS A 115 9.05 5.86 15.76
N ASP A 116 9.05 6.07 17.07
CA ASP A 116 10.27 6.11 17.89
C ASP A 116 10.31 5.00 18.97
N LEU A 117 9.52 3.94 18.81
CA LEU A 117 9.42 2.87 19.78
C LEU A 117 9.37 1.51 19.09
N LEU A 118 9.98 0.49 19.70
CA LEU A 118 9.74 -0.92 19.37
C LEU A 118 8.72 -1.47 20.38
N PRO A 119 7.41 -1.33 20.12
CA PRO A 119 6.39 -1.85 21.01
C PRO A 119 6.31 -3.39 20.92
N PRO A 120 5.68 -4.05 21.91
CA PRO A 120 5.16 -5.39 21.73
C PRO A 120 4.27 -5.46 20.49
N VAL A 121 4.35 -6.56 19.73
CA VAL A 121 3.52 -6.77 18.54
C VAL A 121 2.19 -7.39 18.96
N ILE A 122 1.09 -6.70 18.62
CA ILE A 122 -0.28 -7.18 18.83
C ILE A 122 -0.84 -7.55 17.46
N VAL A 123 -1.32 -8.79 17.32
CA VAL A 123 -1.99 -9.28 16.10
C VAL A 123 -3.48 -9.34 16.40
N PHE A 124 -4.26 -8.50 15.73
CA PHE A 124 -5.71 -8.51 15.84
C PHE A 124 -6.29 -9.36 14.72
N CYS A 125 -7.00 -10.44 15.08
CA CYS A 125 -7.74 -11.27 14.15
C CYS A 125 -9.22 -10.96 14.33
N LEU A 126 -9.85 -10.39 13.31
CA LEU A 126 -11.30 -10.25 13.27
C LEU A 126 -11.89 -11.63 13.02
N GLU A 127 -12.51 -12.19 14.06
CA GLU A 127 -13.27 -13.44 13.92
C GLU A 127 -14.67 -13.07 13.41
N ILE A 128 -15.00 -13.50 12.19
CA ILE A 128 -16.37 -13.42 11.68
C ILE A 128 -17.11 -14.60 12.31
N THR A 129 -17.75 -14.35 13.45
CA THR A 129 -18.63 -15.34 14.08
C THR A 129 -19.88 -15.51 13.22
N GLU A 130 -20.25 -16.77 12.94
CA GLU A 130 -21.54 -17.14 12.33
C GLU A 130 -22.75 -16.71 13.16
#